data_AF-G1V6L3-F1
#
_entry.id   AF-G1V6L3-F1
#
_cell.length_a   1.000
_cell.length_b   1.000
_cell.length_c   1.000
_cell.angle_alpha   90.00
_cell.angle_beta   90.00
_cell.angle_gamma   90.00
#
_symmetry.space_group_name_H-M   'P 1'
#
loop_
_entity.id
_entity.type
_entity.pdbx_description
1 polymer ?
#
loop_
_entity_poly.entity_id
_entity_poly.type
_entity_poly.pdbx_seq_one_letter_code
_entity_poly.pdbx_strand_id
1 'polypeptide(L)'
;MAVSVRKPVLYAFGVVLCAGIIGGIWLWYRTHCVLITNDSRIEGTLVGVASRLSDRVVQVMVNEGDTVHKGQGLVRIDSRSVMARKAKAEAALELAKARWEDAKAGFRRQEIMAAQAHLDQAQAMLERA
;
A
#
# COMPACT_ATOMS: atom_id res chain seq x y z
N MET A 1 -82.60 -6.45 -12.85
CA MET A 1 -82.27 -7.13 -14.13
C MET A 1 -81.54 -8.42 -13.78
N ALA A 2 -82.27 -9.52 -13.58
CA ALA A 2 -81.69 -10.79 -13.15
C ALA A 2 -81.18 -11.56 -14.36
N VAL A 3 -79.86 -11.54 -14.60
CA VAL A 3 -79.24 -12.33 -15.66
C VAL A 3 -79.27 -13.79 -15.20
N SER A 4 -80.16 -14.60 -15.79
CA SER A 4 -80.19 -16.05 -15.56
C SER A 4 -78.99 -16.69 -16.28
N VAL A 5 -77.85 -16.68 -15.60
CA VAL A 5 -76.61 -17.26 -16.11
C VAL A 5 -76.81 -18.77 -16.26
N ARG A 6 -76.75 -19.27 -17.50
CA ARG A 6 -76.79 -20.72 -17.77
C ARG A 6 -75.62 -21.37 -17.04
N LYS A 7 -75.87 -22.48 -16.31
CA LYS A 7 -74.83 -23.26 -15.59
C LYS A 7 -73.48 -23.40 -16.33
N PRO A 8 -73.40 -23.66 -17.66
CA PRO A 8 -72.12 -23.70 -18.37
C PRO A 8 -71.32 -22.37 -18.37
N VAL A 9 -71.99 -21.22 -18.37
CA VAL A 9 -71.34 -19.90 -18.32
C VAL A 9 -70.73 -19.64 -16.95
N LEU A 10 -71.36 -20.14 -15.88
CA LEU A 10 -70.82 -20.07 -14.53
C LEU A 10 -69.54 -20.90 -14.39
N TYR A 11 -69.52 -22.11 -14.96
CA TYR A 11 -68.31 -22.95 -14.98
C TYR A 11 -67.18 -22.35 -15.81
N ALA A 12 -67.49 -21.79 -16.99
CA ALA A 12 -66.50 -21.12 -17.82
C ALA A 12 -65.85 -19.93 -17.10
N PHE A 13 -66.65 -19.11 -16.39
CA PHE A 13 -66.12 -18.00 -15.61
C PHE A 13 -65.26 -18.47 -14.43
N GLY A 14 -65.66 -19.56 -13.76
CA GLY A 14 -64.87 -20.18 -12.68
C GLY A 14 -63.51 -20.70 -13.16
N VAL A 15 -63.44 -21.33 -14.33
CA VAL A 15 -62.18 -21.83 -14.92
C VAL A 15 -61.24 -20.68 -15.28
N VAL A 16 -61.76 -19.61 -15.88
CA VAL A 16 -60.96 -18.42 -16.23
C VAL A 16 -60.43 -17.74 -14.96
N LEU A 17 -61.24 -17.64 -13.91
CA LEU A 17 -60.83 -17.08 -12.63
C LEU A 17 -59.72 -17.92 -11.98
N CYS A 18 -59.89 -19.25 -11.94
CA CYS A 18 -58.86 -20.16 -11.44
C CYS A 18 -57.56 -20.08 -12.24
N ALA A 19 -57.64 -20.03 -13.58
CA ALA A 19 -56.46 -19.89 -14.44
C ALA A 19 -55.72 -18.54 -14.21
N GLY A 20 -56.47 -17.45 -13.99
CA GLY A 20 -55.90 -16.15 -13.64
C GLY A 20 -55.20 -16.16 -12.28
N ILE A 21 -55.79 -16.81 -11.27
CA ILE A 21 -55.18 -16.94 -9.93
C ILE A 21 -53.91 -17.79 -10.00
N ILE A 22 -53.94 -18.92 -10.71
CA ILE A 22 -52.77 -19.79 -10.88
C ILE A 22 -51.67 -19.07 -11.64
N GLY A 23 -52.00 -18.38 -12.74
CA GLY A 23 -51.05 -17.59 -13.51
C GLY A 23 -50.45 -16.44 -12.72
N GLY A 24 -51.26 -15.75 -11.91
CA GLY A 24 -50.81 -14.68 -11.02
C GLY A 24 -49.86 -15.20 -9.93
N ILE A 25 -50.20 -16.30 -9.27
CA ILE A 25 -49.34 -16.96 -8.28
C ILE A 25 -48.04 -17.44 -8.92
N TRP A 26 -48.11 -18.04 -10.11
CA TRP A 26 -46.92 -18.51 -10.83
C TRP A 26 -46.00 -17.35 -11.22
N LEU A 27 -46.55 -16.23 -11.70
CA LEU A 27 -45.80 -15.03 -12.03
C LEU A 27 -45.20 -14.37 -10.77
N TRP A 28 -45.93 -14.41 -9.65
CA TRP A 28 -45.48 -13.88 -8.37
C TRP A 28 -44.29 -14.67 -7.81
N TYR A 29 -44.37 -16.01 -7.79
CA TYR A 29 -43.24 -16.87 -7.41
C TYR A 29 -42.03 -16.67 -8.33
N ARG A 30 -42.24 -16.53 -9.65
CA ARG A 30 -41.15 -16.33 -10.61
C ARG A 30 -40.44 -14.99 -10.42
N THR A 31 -41.15 -13.94 -10.01
CA THR A 31 -40.57 -12.59 -9.84
C THR A 31 -39.96 -12.36 -8.46
N HIS A 32 -40.45 -13.04 -7.42
CA HIS A 32 -40.01 -12.83 -6.04
C HIS A 32 -38.87 -13.76 -5.57
N CYS A 33 -38.46 -14.74 -6.39
CA CYS A 33 -37.31 -15.59 -6.12
C CYS A 33 -36.00 -15.07 -6.76
N VAL A 34 -35.74 -13.77 -6.70
CA VAL A 34 -34.42 -13.20 -7.00
C VAL A 34 -33.83 -12.65 -5.71
N LEU A 35 -33.16 -13.55 -4.97
CA LEU A 35 -32.37 -13.18 -3.80
C LEU A 35 -31.14 -12.43 -4.28
N ILE A 36 -31.22 -11.09 -4.33
CA ILE A 36 -30.05 -10.24 -4.55
C ILE A 36 -29.26 -10.24 -3.25
N THR A 37 -28.38 -11.22 -3.11
CA THR A 37 -27.38 -11.23 -2.05
C THR A 37 -26.29 -10.25 -2.47
N ASN A 38 -26.32 -9.05 -1.88
CA ASN A 38 -25.26 -8.07 -2.05
C ASN A 38 -24.09 -8.52 -1.16
N ASP A 39 -23.12 -9.22 -1.75
CA ASP A 39 -21.86 -9.52 -1.09
C ASP A 39 -21.13 -8.19 -0.85
N SER A 40 -21.13 -7.73 0.40
CA SER A 40 -20.32 -6.59 0.79
C SER A 40 -18.88 -7.06 1.02
N ARG A 41 -17.96 -6.63 0.16
CA ARG A 41 -16.52 -6.81 0.36
C ARG A 41 -15.93 -5.51 0.87
N ILE A 42 -15.23 -5.58 1.99
CA ILE A 42 -14.43 -4.47 2.50
C ILE A 42 -13.07 -4.56 1.82
N GLU A 43 -12.73 -3.56 1.02
CA GLU A 43 -11.39 -3.42 0.44
C GLU A 43 -10.49 -2.69 1.43
N GLY A 44 -9.28 -3.23 1.65
CA GLY A 44 -8.27 -2.63 2.52
C GLY A 44 -6.90 -2.74 1.88
N THR A 45 -6.13 -1.65 1.91
CA THR A 45 -4.75 -1.63 1.42
C THR A 45 -3.81 -2.09 2.53
N LEU A 46 -3.20 -3.26 2.35
CA LEU A 46 -2.17 -3.77 3.24
C LEU A 46 -0.80 -3.29 2.77
N VAL A 47 -0.05 -2.62 3.66
CA VAL A 47 1.31 -2.16 3.39
C VAL A 47 2.26 -2.78 4.41
N GLY A 48 3.24 -3.54 3.94
CA GLY A 48 4.32 -4.06 4.78
C GLY A 48 5.35 -2.97 5.08
N VAL A 49 5.62 -2.71 6.36
CA VAL A 49 6.68 -1.78 6.77
C VAL A 49 7.90 -2.58 7.19
N ALA A 50 9.02 -2.37 6.51
CA ALA A 50 10.30 -3.01 6.81
C ALA A 50 11.40 -1.96 7.00
N SER A 51 12.37 -2.26 7.87
CA SER A 51 13.56 -1.42 7.99
C SER A 51 14.43 -1.52 6.74
N ARG A 52 14.93 -0.37 6.28
CA ARG A 52 15.96 -0.31 5.22
C ARG A 52 17.35 -0.71 5.72
N LEU A 53 17.57 -0.63 7.03
CA LEU A 53 18.85 -0.90 7.68
C LEU A 53 18.69 -2.11 8.60
N SER A 54 19.53 -3.12 8.41
CA SER A 54 19.63 -4.27 9.30
C SER A 54 20.45 -3.90 10.53
N ASP A 55 19.86 -3.18 11.46
CA ASP A 55 20.48 -2.82 12.74
C ASP A 55 19.52 -3.08 13.91
N ARG A 56 20.04 -3.00 15.13
CA ARG A 56 19.32 -3.37 16.34
C ARG A 56 18.17 -2.40 16.62
N VAL A 57 16.99 -2.95 16.88
CA VAL A 57 15.85 -2.17 17.38
C VAL A 57 16.11 -1.77 18.83
N VAL A 58 16.04 -0.47 19.12
CA VAL A 58 16.16 0.09 20.47
C VAL A 58 14.81 0.08 21.15
N GLN A 59 13.74 0.44 20.43
CA GLN A 59 12.40 0.54 21.00
C GLN A 59 11.33 0.45 19.90
N VAL A 60 10.23 -0.24 20.21
CA VAL A 60 8.99 -0.18 19.44
C VAL A 60 8.04 0.80 20.15
N MET A 61 7.48 1.75 19.41
CA MET A 61 6.71 2.88 19.97
C MET A 61 5.19 2.72 19.77
N VAL A 62 4.75 1.60 19.18
CA VAL A 62 3.35 1.33 18.81
C VAL A 62 2.99 -0.10 19.20
N ASN A 63 1.73 -0.34 19.54
CA ASN A 63 1.19 -1.66 19.82
C ASN A 63 0.29 -2.15 18.66
N GLU A 64 -0.01 -3.45 18.68
CA GLU A 64 -0.93 -4.05 17.73
C GLU A 64 -2.34 -3.45 17.90
N GLY A 65 -2.94 -3.00 16.79
CA GLY A 65 -4.25 -2.35 16.78
C GLY A 65 -4.24 -0.83 16.94
N ASP A 66 -3.08 -0.20 17.19
CA ASP A 66 -2.98 1.25 17.29
C ASP A 66 -3.19 1.94 15.94
N THR A 67 -3.93 3.05 15.95
CA THR A 67 -4.10 3.91 14.76
C THR A 67 -2.88 4.83 14.63
N VAL A 68 -2.19 4.75 13.49
CA VAL A 68 -0.97 5.52 13.21
C VAL A 68 -1.17 6.51 12.08
N HIS A 69 -0.47 7.64 12.15
CA HIS A 69 -0.54 8.70 11.15
C HIS A 69 0.70 8.75 10.27
N LYS A 70 0.58 9.36 9.08
CA LYS A 70 1.72 9.53 8.17
C LYS A 70 2.84 10.33 8.86
N GLY A 71 4.04 9.76 8.87
CA GLY A 71 5.22 10.38 9.49
C GLY A 71 5.42 10.06 10.98
N GLN A 72 4.49 9.31 11.60
CA GLN A 72 4.67 8.82 12.96
C GLN A 72 5.78 7.76 12.99
N GLY A 73 6.73 7.92 13.91
CA GLY A 73 7.76 6.91 14.14
C GLY A 73 7.15 5.66 14.76
N LEU A 74 7.35 4.50 14.13
CA LEU A 74 6.86 3.21 14.64
C LEU A 74 7.92 2.50 15.49
N VAL A 75 9.17 2.54 15.02
CA VAL A 75 10.30 1.83 15.62
C VAL A 75 11.51 2.74 15.61
N ARG A 76 12.27 2.73 16.70
CA ARG A 76 13.57 3.40 16.81
C ARG A 76 14.68 2.36 16.70
N ILE A 77 15.51 2.50 15.68
CA ILE A 77 16.68 1.67 15.42
C ILE A 77 17.92 2.37 15.98
N ASP A 78 18.89 1.59 16.47
CA ASP A 78 20.15 2.10 16.98
C ASP A 78 20.92 2.81 15.87
N SER A 79 21.31 4.06 16.09
CA SER A 79 22.03 4.87 15.10
C SER A 79 23.54 4.80 15.25
N ARG A 80 24.07 4.10 16.27
CA ARG A 80 25.51 4.08 16.57
C ARG A 80 26.35 3.54 15.40
N SER A 81 25.89 2.48 14.74
CA SER A 81 26.62 1.91 13.59
C SER A 81 26.63 2.88 12.41
N VAL A 82 25.48 3.52 12.12
CA VAL A 82 25.33 4.49 11.03
C VAL A 82 26.19 5.73 11.28
N MET A 83 26.17 6.25 12.51
CA MET A 83 27.02 7.37 12.92
C MET A 83 28.51 7.02 12.79
N ALA A 84 28.92 5.81 13.16
CA ALA A 84 30.30 5.37 13.00
C ALA A 84 30.71 5.26 11.51
N ARG A 85 29.83 4.75 10.63
CA ARG A 85 30.10 4.72 9.18
C ARG A 85 30.21 6.12 8.61
N LYS A 86 29.32 7.03 9.00
CA LYS A 86 29.35 8.44 8.59
C LYS A 86 30.66 9.10 9.02
N ALA A 87 31.03 8.98 10.30
CA ALA A 87 32.28 9.54 10.81
C ALA A 87 33.53 8.98 10.07
N LYS A 88 33.52 7.69 9.72
CA LYS A 88 34.59 7.08 8.93
C LYS A 88 34.66 7.65 7.51
N ALA A 89 33.53 7.87 6.86
CA ALA A 89 33.47 8.46 5.52
C ALA A 89 33.88 9.94 5.53
N GLU A 90 33.48 10.71 6.54
CA GLU A 90 33.90 12.10 6.75
C GLU A 90 35.42 12.19 6.97
N ALA A 91 36.00 11.32 7.80
CA ALA A 91 37.44 11.26 8.00
C ALA A 91 38.20 10.91 6.70
N ALA A 92 37.67 10.00 5.88
CA ALA A 92 38.25 9.65 4.59
C ALA A 92 38.20 10.83 3.60
N LEU A 93 37.11 11.60 3.61
CA LEU A 93 36.97 12.81 2.81
C LEU A 93 38.01 13.87 3.22
N GLU A 94 38.16 14.14 4.52
CA GLU A 94 39.14 15.11 5.00
C GLU A 94 40.57 14.71 4.66
N LEU A 95 40.90 13.41 4.74
CA LEU A 95 42.21 12.91 4.29
C LEU A 95 42.41 13.13 2.78
N ALA A 96 41.39 12.89 1.95
CA ALA A 96 41.47 13.10 0.50
C ALA A 96 41.61 14.59 0.14
N LYS A 97 40.91 15.47 0.86
CA LYS A 97 41.05 16.93 0.73
C LYS A 97 42.46 17.40 1.09
N ALA A 98 43.00 16.95 2.22
CA ALA A 98 44.37 17.29 2.62
C ALA A 98 45.39 16.88 1.54
N ARG A 99 45.26 15.66 0.99
CA ARG A 99 46.11 15.19 -0.11
C ARG A 99 45.96 16.00 -1.40
N TRP A 100 44.76 16.49 -1.69
CA TRP A 100 44.54 17.36 -2.85
C TRP A 100 45.19 18.73 -2.68
N GLU A 101 45.09 19.32 -1.50
CA GLU A 101 45.78 20.59 -1.19
C GLU A 101 47.30 20.43 -1.23
N ASP A 102 47.85 19.33 -0.69
CA ASP A 102 49.27 19.00 -0.79
C ASP A 102 49.69 18.83 -2.26
N ALA A 103 48.91 18.09 -3.05
CA ALA A 103 49.14 17.89 -4.49
C ALA A 103 49.16 19.23 -5.25
N LYS A 104 48.26 20.13 -4.92
CA LYS A 104 48.14 21.44 -5.54
C LYS A 104 49.33 22.36 -5.22
N ALA A 105 49.97 22.19 -4.07
CA ALA A 105 51.06 23.05 -3.60
C ALA A 105 52.41 22.82 -4.30
N GLY A 106 52.66 21.66 -4.93
CA GLY A 106 53.97 21.40 -5.53
C GLY A 106 54.09 20.26 -6.54
N PHE A 107 53.00 19.58 -6.90
CA PHE A 107 53.06 18.37 -7.71
C PHE A 107 52.76 18.63 -9.19
N ARG A 108 53.14 17.68 -10.06
CA ARG A 108 52.91 17.77 -11.50
C ARG A 108 51.41 17.70 -11.80
N ARG A 109 51.00 18.21 -12.97
CA ARG A 109 49.58 18.25 -13.39
C ARG A 109 48.90 16.87 -13.36
N GLN A 110 49.64 15.78 -13.62
CA GLN A 110 49.15 14.41 -13.51
C GLN A 110 48.79 14.01 -12.06
N GLU A 111 49.59 14.42 -11.09
CA GLU A 111 49.38 14.13 -9.66
C GLU A 111 48.20 14.93 -9.10
N ILE A 112 48.03 16.19 -9.54
CA ILE A 112 46.86 17.01 -9.20
C ILE A 112 45.56 16.35 -9.71
N MET A 113 45.55 15.87 -10.96
CA MET A 113 44.39 15.18 -11.52
C MET A 113 44.07 13.87 -10.77
N ALA A 114 45.09 13.10 -10.38
CA ALA A 114 44.91 11.89 -9.59
C ALA A 114 44.36 12.20 -8.18
N ALA A 115 44.91 13.22 -7.52
CA ALA A 115 44.43 13.65 -6.21
C ALA A 115 42.98 14.17 -6.26
N GLN A 116 42.60 14.86 -7.34
CA GLN A 116 41.24 15.33 -7.54
C GLN A 116 40.26 14.18 -7.76
N ALA A 117 40.63 13.20 -8.58
CA ALA A 117 39.83 11.99 -8.76
C ALA A 117 39.62 11.23 -7.44
N HIS A 118 40.62 11.21 -6.55
CA HIS A 118 40.49 10.63 -5.21
C HIS A 118 39.56 11.43 -4.29
N LEU A 119 39.58 12.77 -4.39
CA LEU A 119 38.66 13.64 -3.65
C LEU A 119 37.22 13.39 -4.11
N ASP A 120 36.97 13.37 -5.42
CA ASP A 120 35.65 13.11 -6.00
C ASP A 120 35.15 11.71 -5.60
N GLN A 121 36.03 10.71 -5.60
CA GLN A 121 35.71 9.35 -5.14
C GLN A 121 35.33 9.34 -3.65
N ALA A 122 36.06 10.06 -2.80
CA ALA A 122 35.77 10.15 -1.37
C ALA A 122 34.45 10.89 -1.09
N GLN A 123 34.14 11.94 -1.87
CA GLN A 123 32.83 12.63 -1.82
C GLN A 123 31.69 11.67 -2.19
N ALA A 124 31.82 10.94 -3.30
CA ALA A 124 30.81 9.98 -3.72
C ALA A 124 30.62 8.84 -2.70
N MET A 125 31.67 8.45 -1.98
CA MET A 125 31.56 7.47 -0.89
C MET A 125 30.81 8.03 0.32
N LEU A 126 30.99 9.30 0.66
CA LEU A 126 30.25 9.96 1.74
C LEU A 126 28.77 10.09 1.41
N GLU A 127 28.42 10.45 0.17
CA GLU A 127 27.01 10.54 -0.26
C GLU A 127 26.28 9.20 -0.23
N ARG A 128 27.02 8.09 -0.35
CA ARG A 128 26.47 6.73 -0.32
C ARG A 128 26.37 6.13 1.10
N ALA A 129 26.97 6.75 2.12
CA ALA A 129 27.15 6.18 3.47
C ALA A 129 25.92 6.39 4.38
#